data_AF-A0A133UKV7-F1
#
_entry.id   AF-A0A133UKV7-F1
#
_cell.length_a   1.000
_cell.length_b   1.000
_cell.length_c   1.000
_cell.angle_alpha   90.00
_cell.angle_beta   90.00
_cell.angle_gamma   90.00
#
_symmetry.space_group_name_H-M   'P 1'
#
loop_
_entity.id
_entity.type
_entity.pdbx_description
1 polymer ?
#
loop_
_entity_poly.entity_id
_entity_poly.type
_entity_poly.pdbx_seq_one_letter_code
_entity_poly.pdbx_strand_id
1 'polypeptide(L)'
;MKGQASVETFLILGAVLAVTAGLLYVGQKNSESINAISAARIGAENAITDLELEHELTINIREIERVDDNIEIDLNYWGEEIPRESLEENVRIGALKFIHQAFKDEFPENAEPVSTHYHTFDVKVTAERVEK
;
A
#
# COMPACT_ATOMS: atom_id res chain seq x y z
N MET A 1 39.31 -13.92 38.25
CA MET A 1 39.12 -13.70 36.80
C MET A 1 38.09 -14.64 36.14
N LYS A 2 37.24 -15.40 36.89
CA LYS A 2 36.25 -16.34 36.30
C LYS A 2 34.84 -15.76 36.07
N GLY A 3 34.61 -14.46 36.33
CA GLY A 3 33.31 -13.80 36.12
C GLY A 3 33.28 -12.79 34.97
N GLN A 4 34.45 -12.28 34.55
CA GLN A 4 34.53 -11.27 33.49
C GLN A 4 34.15 -11.84 32.12
N ALA A 5 34.64 -13.03 31.77
CA ALA A 5 34.31 -13.69 30.52
C ALA A 5 32.81 -14.02 30.38
N SER A 6 32.14 -14.36 31.49
CA SER A 6 30.69 -14.63 31.49
C SER A 6 29.88 -13.35 31.29
N VAL A 7 30.26 -12.24 31.93
CA VAL A 7 29.62 -10.94 31.73
C VAL A 7 29.83 -10.44 30.30
N GLU A 8 31.04 -10.57 29.76
CA GLU A 8 31.35 -10.23 28.36
C GLU A 8 30.50 -11.07 27.38
N THR A 9 30.34 -12.37 27.65
CA THR A 9 29.49 -13.25 26.82
C THR A 9 28.02 -12.83 26.86
N PHE A 10 27.49 -12.50 28.05
CA PHE A 10 26.11 -12.01 28.19
C PHE A 10 25.91 -10.66 27.50
N LEU A 11 26.89 -9.76 27.57
CA LEU A 11 26.84 -8.47 26.88
C LEU A 11 26.83 -8.64 25.36
N ILE A 12 27.68 -9.54 24.84
CA ILE A 12 27.70 -9.85 23.40
C ILE A 12 26.37 -10.47 22.97
N LEU A 13 25.84 -11.43 23.72
CA LEU A 13 24.56 -12.07 23.41
C LEU A 13 23.41 -11.05 23.43
N GLY A 14 23.38 -10.17 24.43
CA GLY A 14 22.40 -9.09 24.51
C GLY A 14 22.48 -8.14 23.32
N ALA A 15 23.69 -7.77 22.89
CA ALA A 15 23.90 -6.93 21.72
C ALA A 15 23.41 -7.60 20.43
N VAL A 16 23.72 -8.89 20.23
CA VAL A 16 23.24 -9.65 19.05
C VAL A 16 21.71 -9.72 19.03
N LEU A 17 21.08 -10.02 20.17
CA LEU A 17 19.62 -10.07 20.26
C LEU A 17 18.98 -8.72 19.95
N ALA A 18 19.53 -7.63 20.48
CA ALA A 18 19.02 -6.28 20.19
C ALA A 18 19.12 -5.94 18.68
N VAL A 19 20.25 -6.26 18.03
CA VAL A 19 20.42 -6.03 16.59
C VAL A 19 19.47 -6.89 15.77
N THR A 20 19.35 -8.18 16.08
CA THR A 20 18.45 -9.09 15.35
C THR A 20 16.98 -8.69 15.49
N ALA A 21 16.54 -8.28 16.69
CA ALA A 21 15.19 -7.78 16.91
C ALA A 21 14.92 -6.50 16.12
N GLY A 22 15.90 -5.57 16.08
CA GLY A 22 15.79 -4.36 15.27
C GLY A 22 15.69 -4.64 13.77
N LEU A 23 16.49 -5.58 13.24
CA LEU A 23 16.43 -5.98 11.83
C LEU A 23 15.11 -6.67 11.48
N LEU A 24 14.58 -7.52 12.37
CA LEU A 24 13.27 -8.15 12.18
C LEU A 24 12.15 -7.12 12.13
N TYR A 25 12.16 -6.13 13.04
CA TYR A 25 11.20 -5.04 13.06
C TYR A 25 11.22 -4.23 11.75
N VAL A 26 12.41 -3.84 11.28
CA VAL A 26 12.56 -3.12 10.01
C VAL A 26 12.11 -3.97 8.81
N GLY A 27 12.47 -5.26 8.80
CA GLY A 27 12.07 -6.18 7.74
C GLY A 27 10.56 -6.34 7.63
N GLN A 28 9.87 -6.56 8.76
CA GLN A 28 8.43 -6.69 8.79
C GLN A 28 7.72 -5.39 8.37
N LYS A 29 8.16 -4.24 8.87
CA LYS A 29 7.61 -2.93 8.49
C LYS A 29 7.70 -2.67 6.98
N ASN A 30 8.83 -3.00 6.36
CA ASN A 30 9.00 -2.85 4.91
C ASN A 30 8.10 -3.82 4.13
N SER A 31 7.91 -5.05 4.62
CA SER A 31 7.06 -6.04 3.95
C SER A 31 5.58 -5.62 3.90
N GLU A 32 5.04 -5.02 4.96
CA GLU A 32 3.67 -4.48 4.92
C GLU A 32 3.52 -3.40 3.84
N SER A 33 4.51 -2.52 3.71
CA SER A 33 4.49 -1.45 2.70
C SER A 33 4.45 -2.00 1.27
N ILE A 34 5.30 -2.99 0.99
CA ILE A 34 5.39 -3.62 -0.33
C ILE A 34 4.09 -4.36 -0.66
N ASN A 35 3.55 -5.10 0.32
CA ASN A 35 2.29 -5.81 0.15
C ASN A 35 1.12 -4.84 -0.09
N ALA A 36 1.07 -3.73 0.66
CA ALA A 36 0.04 -2.71 0.50
C ALA A 36 0.10 -2.05 -0.87
N ILE A 37 1.28 -1.65 -1.36
CA ILE A 37 1.45 -1.08 -2.71
C ILE A 37 1.06 -2.09 -3.79
N SER A 38 1.48 -3.35 -3.65
CA SER A 38 1.14 -4.41 -4.61
C SER A 38 -0.36 -4.66 -4.66
N ALA A 39 -1.02 -4.71 -3.50
CA ALA A 39 -2.46 -4.89 -3.40
C ALA A 39 -3.22 -3.68 -3.95
N ALA A 40 -2.78 -2.46 -3.62
CA ALA A 40 -3.34 -1.22 -4.13
C ALA A 40 -3.28 -1.17 -5.66
N ARG A 41 -2.13 -1.56 -6.25
CA ARG A 41 -1.96 -1.67 -7.70
C ARG A 41 -2.98 -2.61 -8.33
N ILE A 42 -3.10 -3.84 -7.79
CA ILE A 42 -4.05 -4.83 -8.32
C ILE A 42 -5.50 -4.31 -8.19
N GLY A 43 -5.85 -3.70 -7.06
CA GLY A 43 -7.18 -3.12 -6.86
C GLY A 43 -7.47 -1.95 -7.79
N ALA A 44 -6.49 -1.08 -8.02
CA ALA A 44 -6.60 0.02 -8.96
C ALA A 44 -6.72 -0.47 -10.41
N GLU A 45 -5.92 -1.45 -10.83
CA GLU A 45 -5.99 -2.03 -12.18
C GLU A 45 -7.34 -2.71 -12.45
N ASN A 46 -7.91 -3.40 -11.46
CA ASN A 46 -9.26 -3.97 -11.58
C ASN A 46 -10.33 -2.88 -11.69
N ALA A 47 -10.28 -1.85 -10.82
CA ALA A 47 -11.23 -0.75 -10.88
C ALA A 47 -11.13 0.06 -12.18
N ILE A 48 -9.91 0.25 -12.69
CA ILE A 48 -9.67 0.88 -14.00
C ILE A 48 -10.29 0.03 -15.11
N THR A 49 -10.07 -1.28 -15.10
CA THR A 49 -10.63 -2.18 -16.11
C THR A 49 -12.16 -2.09 -16.14
N ASP A 50 -12.80 -2.06 -14.97
CA ASP A 50 -14.25 -1.92 -14.87
C ASP A 50 -14.73 -0.56 -15.41
N LEU A 51 -14.03 0.53 -15.08
CA LEU A 51 -14.33 1.87 -15.59
C LEU A 51 -14.13 2.01 -17.11
N GLU A 52 -13.10 1.38 -17.67
CA GLU A 52 -12.84 1.35 -19.12
C GLU A 52 -13.86 0.48 -19.89
N LEU A 53 -14.49 -0.48 -19.22
CA LEU A 53 -15.56 -1.29 -19.79
C LEU A 53 -16.93 -0.59 -19.72
N GLU A 54 -17.18 0.16 -18.64
CA GLU A 54 -18.43 0.90 -18.45
C GLU A 54 -18.49 2.19 -19.28
N HIS A 55 -17.32 2.81 -19.50
CA HIS A 55 -17.20 4.10 -20.19
C HIS A 55 -16.22 3.99 -21.36
N GLU A 56 -16.45 4.72 -22.46
CA GLU A 56 -15.52 4.73 -23.60
C GLU A 56 -14.29 5.63 -23.32
N LEU A 57 -13.53 5.28 -22.28
CA LEU A 57 -12.34 5.98 -21.84
C LEU A 57 -11.15 5.02 -21.68
N THR A 58 -9.95 5.57 -21.57
CA THR A 58 -8.73 4.83 -21.25
C THR A 58 -8.05 5.50 -20.09
N ILE A 59 -7.62 4.73 -19.09
CA ILE A 59 -6.94 5.18 -17.88
C ILE A 59 -5.57 4.50 -17.81
N ASN A 60 -4.53 5.27 -17.54
CA ASN A 60 -3.18 4.77 -17.36
C ASN A 60 -2.63 5.20 -16.00
N ILE A 61 -2.10 4.25 -15.24
CA ILE A 61 -1.41 4.49 -13.98
C ILE A 61 -0.01 5.05 -14.30
N ARG A 62 0.21 6.33 -13.97
CA ARG A 62 1.54 6.94 -14.07
C ARG A 62 2.46 6.42 -12.97
N GLU A 63 1.98 6.50 -11.74
CA GLU A 63 2.78 6.23 -10.56
C GLU A 63 1.89 5.67 -9.45
N ILE A 64 2.46 4.76 -8.67
CA ILE A 64 1.90 4.32 -7.40
C ILE A 64 3.05 4.31 -6.41
N GLU A 65 2.97 5.15 -5.41
CA GLU A 65 3.97 5.22 -4.37
C GLU A 65 3.35 5.34 -2.99
N ARG A 66 4.18 5.10 -1.97
CA ARG A 66 3.81 5.28 -0.59
C ARG A 66 4.38 6.61 -0.10
N VAL A 67 3.50 7.52 0.30
CA VAL A 67 3.83 8.79 0.94
C VAL A 67 3.31 8.74 2.38
N ASP A 68 4.22 8.60 3.34
CA ASP A 68 3.91 8.39 4.75
C ASP A 68 2.97 7.20 4.98
N ASP A 69 1.75 7.42 5.47
CA ASP A 69 0.73 6.37 5.70
C ASP A 69 -0.31 6.32 4.55
N ASN A 70 -0.10 7.08 3.47
CA ASN A 70 -0.95 7.04 2.29
C ASN A 70 -0.26 6.32 1.13
N ILE A 71 -1.07 5.64 0.31
CA ILE A 71 -0.67 5.21 -1.03
C ILE A 71 -1.23 6.24 -2.01
N GLU A 72 -0.35 6.95 -2.69
CA GLU A 72 -0.72 7.92 -3.73
C GLU A 72 -0.71 7.20 -5.09
N ILE A 73 -1.80 7.36 -5.83
CA ILE A 73 -2.00 6.79 -7.17
C ILE A 73 -2.24 7.93 -8.13
N ASP A 74 -1.33 8.10 -9.08
CA ASP A 74 -1.44 9.11 -10.12
C ASP A 74 -1.91 8.48 -11.42
N LEU A 75 -2.98 9.04 -11.97
CA LEU A 75 -3.66 8.53 -13.15
C LEU A 75 -3.68 9.56 -14.27
N ASN A 76 -3.52 9.06 -15.48
CA ASN A 76 -3.90 9.74 -16.70
C ASN A 76 -5.16 9.14 -17.26
N TYR A 77 -6.05 9.97 -17.79
CA TYR A 77 -7.18 9.47 -18.56
C TYR A 77 -7.47 10.31 -19.79
N TRP A 78 -8.00 9.66 -20.83
CA TRP A 78 -8.48 10.30 -22.05
C TRP A 78 -9.70 9.55 -22.61
N GLY A 79 -10.46 10.19 -23.50
CA GLY A 79 -11.72 9.65 -24.04
C GLY A 79 -12.94 10.40 -23.51
N GLU A 80 -14.01 9.65 -23.26
CA GLU A 80 -15.28 10.18 -22.77
C GLU A 80 -15.14 10.94 -21.44
N GLU A 81 -16.07 11.87 -21.20
CA GLU A 81 -16.06 12.72 -20.02
C GLU A 81 -16.73 12.02 -18.84
N ILE A 82 -15.92 11.61 -17.86
CA ILE A 82 -16.37 11.13 -16.55
C ILE A 82 -16.07 12.21 -15.49
N PRO A 83 -16.94 12.40 -14.48
CA PRO A 83 -16.61 13.24 -13.33
C PRO A 83 -15.33 12.74 -12.68
N ARG A 84 -14.32 13.60 -12.58
CA ARG A 84 -13.01 13.28 -12.00
C ARG A 84 -13.14 12.65 -10.61
N GLU A 85 -14.00 13.21 -9.76
CA GLU A 85 -14.26 12.71 -8.41
C GLU A 85 -14.78 11.27 -8.41
N SER A 86 -15.61 10.91 -9.39
CA SER A 86 -16.12 9.54 -9.53
C SER A 86 -15.01 8.57 -9.94
N LEU A 87 -14.13 8.97 -10.86
CA LEU A 87 -12.98 8.15 -11.26
C LEU A 87 -12.02 7.94 -10.08
N GLU A 88 -11.63 9.03 -9.42
CA GLU A 88 -10.72 9.00 -8.27
C GLU A 88 -11.28 8.11 -7.15
N GLU A 89 -12.57 8.25 -6.81
CA GLU A 89 -13.20 7.48 -5.75
C GLU A 89 -13.36 5.99 -6.11
N ASN A 90 -13.72 5.65 -7.35
CA ASN A 90 -13.82 4.24 -7.76
C ASN A 90 -12.46 3.53 -7.69
N VAL A 91 -11.40 4.18 -8.16
CA VAL A 91 -10.04 3.63 -8.07
C VAL A 91 -9.59 3.53 -6.62
N ARG A 92 -9.91 4.54 -5.78
CA ARG A 92 -9.61 4.52 -4.35
C ARG A 92 -10.29 3.34 -3.65
N ILE A 93 -11.58 3.14 -3.88
CA ILE A 93 -12.37 2.03 -3.32
C ILE A 93 -11.79 0.68 -3.75
N GLY A 94 -11.47 0.53 -5.04
CA GLY A 94 -10.84 -0.68 -5.57
C GLY A 94 -9.51 -1.00 -4.88
N ALA A 95 -8.62 -0.01 -4.80
CA ALA A 95 -7.35 -0.15 -4.11
C ALA A 95 -7.53 -0.54 -2.63
N LEU A 96 -8.39 0.16 -1.88
CA LEU A 96 -8.64 -0.12 -0.46
C LEU A 96 -9.21 -1.52 -0.21
N LYS A 97 -10.13 -2.00 -1.07
CA LYS A 97 -10.68 -3.35 -0.97
C LYS A 97 -9.61 -4.43 -1.10
N PHE A 98 -8.68 -4.28 -2.05
CA PHE A 98 -7.60 -5.24 -2.24
C PHE A 98 -6.53 -5.13 -1.15
N ILE A 99 -6.24 -3.92 -0.65
CA ILE A 99 -5.38 -3.76 0.54
C ILE A 99 -6.01 -4.50 1.73
N HIS A 100 -7.31 -4.30 1.98
CA HIS A 100 -8.01 -4.98 3.05
C HIS A 100 -7.93 -6.50 2.90
N GLN A 101 -8.19 -7.01 1.69
CA GLN A 101 -8.06 -8.44 1.39
C GLN A 101 -6.64 -8.96 1.68
N ALA A 102 -5.59 -8.23 1.30
CA ALA A 102 -4.21 -8.67 1.51
C ALA A 102 -3.80 -8.78 2.98
N PHE A 103 -4.46 -8.06 3.90
CA PHE A 103 -4.12 -8.06 5.33
C PHE A 103 -5.15 -8.74 6.23
N LYS A 104 -6.39 -8.91 5.76
CA LYS A 104 -7.50 -9.47 6.52
C LYS A 104 -8.12 -10.71 5.88
N ASP A 105 -7.67 -11.10 4.68
CA ASP A 105 -8.19 -12.22 3.89
C ASP A 105 -9.69 -12.13 3.54
N GLU A 106 -10.26 -10.91 3.58
CA GLU A 106 -11.68 -10.64 3.33
C GLU A 106 -11.85 -9.40 2.45
N PHE A 107 -12.87 -9.41 1.58
CA PHE A 107 -13.29 -8.23 0.83
C PHE A 107 -14.35 -7.45 1.62
N PRO A 108 -14.06 -6.19 2.00
CA PRO A 108 -15.02 -5.41 2.76
C PRO A 108 -16.11 -4.83 1.84
N GLU A 109 -17.30 -4.63 2.40
CA GLU A 109 -18.38 -3.93 1.69
C GLU A 109 -18.05 -2.43 1.51
N ASN A 110 -17.41 -1.83 2.53
CA ASN A 110 -17.04 -0.42 2.57
C ASN A 110 -15.51 -0.24 2.42
N ALA A 111 -15.10 0.85 1.77
CA ALA A 111 -13.69 1.23 1.65
C ALA A 111 -13.31 2.19 2.77
N GLU A 112 -12.69 1.66 3.83
CA GLU A 112 -12.12 2.43 4.92
C GLU A 112 -10.59 2.25 4.96
N PRO A 113 -9.85 3.19 5.56
CA PRO A 113 -8.42 3.02 5.80
C PRO A 113 -8.10 1.70 6.52
N VAL A 114 -7.09 0.99 6.04
CA VAL A 114 -6.78 -0.37 6.50
C VAL A 114 -5.66 -0.35 7.54
N SER A 115 -6.03 -0.68 8.78
CA SER A 115 -5.06 -0.81 9.87
C SER A 115 -4.36 -2.18 9.89
N THR A 116 -3.03 -2.13 9.78
CA THR A 116 -2.09 -3.26 9.90
C THR A 116 -1.38 -3.22 11.27
N HIS A 117 -0.34 -4.02 11.45
CA HIS A 117 0.40 -4.03 12.71
C HIS A 117 1.26 -2.77 12.89
N TYR A 118 1.77 -2.19 11.79
CA TYR A 118 2.67 -1.04 11.86
C TYR A 118 2.10 0.25 11.26
N HIS A 119 1.06 0.18 10.42
CA HIS A 119 0.55 1.31 9.65
C HIS A 119 -0.99 1.31 9.57
N THR A 120 -1.55 2.45 9.20
CA THR A 120 -2.94 2.53 8.72
C THR A 120 -2.89 3.10 7.32
N PHE A 121 -3.10 2.24 6.32
CA PHE A 121 -3.01 2.64 4.93
C PHE A 121 -4.33 3.27 4.47
N ASP A 122 -4.27 4.51 4.01
CA ASP A 122 -5.32 5.10 3.18
C ASP A 122 -4.81 5.25 1.74
N VAL A 123 -5.72 5.49 0.80
CA VAL A 123 -5.41 5.67 -0.62
C VAL A 123 -5.86 7.05 -1.05
N LYS A 124 -4.99 7.76 -1.74
CA LYS A 124 -5.29 9.03 -2.39
C LYS A 124 -5.05 8.88 -3.87
N VAL A 125 -6.04 9.24 -4.67
CA VAL A 125 -5.98 9.12 -6.13
C VAL A 125 -6.02 10.51 -6.73
N THR A 126 -5.11 10.78 -7.66
CA THR A 126 -5.09 12.01 -8.45
C THR A 126 -5.25 11.64 -9.91
N ALA A 127 -6.29 12.15 -10.57
CA ALA A 127 -6.53 11.91 -11.99
C ALA A 127 -6.37 13.18 -12.82
N GLU A 128 -5.55 13.10 -13.87
CA GLU A 128 -5.33 14.17 -14.84
C GLU A 128 -5.88 13.75 -16.21
N ARG A 129 -6.72 14.61 -16.80
CA ARG A 129 -7.17 14.41 -18.18
C ARG A 129 -6.08 14.85 -19.13
N VAL A 130 -5.72 13.99 -20.07
CA VAL A 130 -4.71 14.26 -21.11
C VAL A 130 -5.32 14.14 -22.51
N GLU A 131 -4.74 14.85 -23.48
CA GLU A 131 -5.02 14.62 -24.90
C GLU A 131 -4.09 13.52 -25.43
N LYS A 132 -4.61 12.66 -26.30
CA LYS A 132 -3.89 11.51 -26.85
C LYS A 132 -2.90 11.92 -27.95
#